data_AF-A0A934JZG6-F1
#
_entry.id   AF-A0A934JZG6-F1
#
_cell.length_a   1.000
_cell.length_b   1.000
_cell.length_c   1.000
_cell.angle_alpha   90.00
_cell.angle_beta   90.00
_cell.angle_gamma   90.00
#
_symmetry.space_group_name_H-M   'P 1'
#
loop_
_entity.id
_entity.type
_entity.pdbx_description
1 polymer ?
#
loop_
_entity_poly.entity_id
_entity_poly.type
_entity_poly.pdbx_seq_one_letter_code
_entity_poly.pdbx_strand_id
1 'polypeptide(L)'
;MSRSVPDDVAAAWQQTIDASALAAVASSRSLHQGLAQWQLDLVREALADGASWEDIGEALGTTRQAAWARFHRALDEGGQLRMAQPSRRERISAIKDAGIARIRQLEEQWQIERSRLRDEMAQTQRNLKEAQRLHTRRQKEARDELRRAITAASWELHAG
;
A
#
# COMPACT_ATOMS: atom_id res chain seq x y z
N MET A 1 -34.95 6.77 26.33
CA MET A 1 -35.37 6.87 24.91
C MET A 1 -34.53 5.89 24.09
N SER A 2 -35.10 5.20 23.11
CA SER A 2 -34.31 4.37 22.19
C SER A 2 -33.56 5.28 21.24
N ARG A 3 -32.22 5.25 21.29
CA ARG A 3 -31.37 6.00 20.35
C ARG A 3 -31.34 5.27 19.02
N SER A 4 -31.59 5.98 17.92
CA SER A 4 -31.45 5.46 16.55
C SER A 4 -30.28 6.12 15.84
N VAL A 5 -29.62 5.37 14.95
CA VAL A 5 -28.60 5.93 14.06
C VAL A 5 -29.29 6.90 13.09
N PRO A 6 -28.74 8.10 12.85
CA PRO A 6 -29.25 9.01 11.83
C PRO A 6 -29.28 8.38 10.43
N ASP A 7 -30.33 8.66 9.65
CA ASP A 7 -30.54 8.04 8.33
C ASP A 7 -29.40 8.33 7.35
N ASP A 8 -28.79 9.51 7.44
CA ASP A 8 -27.65 9.93 6.62
C ASP A 8 -26.38 9.12 6.94
N VAL A 9 -26.14 8.81 8.21
CA VAL A 9 -25.05 7.93 8.66
C VAL A 9 -25.29 6.49 8.20
N ALA A 10 -26.52 5.98 8.35
CA ALA A 10 -26.89 4.64 7.90
C ALA A 10 -26.77 4.49 6.38
N ALA A 11 -27.21 5.48 5.61
CA ALA A 11 -27.07 5.50 4.16
C ALA A 11 -25.60 5.57 3.72
N ALA A 12 -24.79 6.44 4.34
CA ALA A 12 -23.36 6.53 4.05
C ALA A 12 -22.62 5.24 4.40
N TRP A 13 -23.01 4.57 5.48
CA TRP A 13 -22.48 3.25 5.86
C TRP A 13 -22.77 2.21 4.77
N GLN A 14 -24.04 2.10 4.34
CA GLN A 14 -24.41 1.16 3.28
C GLN A 14 -23.67 1.43 1.96
N GLN A 15 -23.53 2.72 1.61
CA GLN A 15 -22.82 3.14 0.40
C GLN A 15 -21.32 2.77 0.42
N THR A 16 -20.69 2.70 1.60
CA THR A 16 -19.29 2.23 1.69
C THR A 16 -19.12 0.74 1.39
N ILE A 17 -20.16 -0.06 1.59
CA ILE A 17 -20.14 -1.52 1.38
C ILE A 17 -20.46 -1.84 -0.08
N ASP A 18 -21.46 -1.17 -0.65
CA ASP A 18 -22.04 -1.55 -1.96
C ASP A 18 -21.36 -0.88 -3.16
N ALA A 19 -20.56 0.17 -2.93
CA ALA A 19 -19.99 0.97 -4.01
C ALA A 19 -18.63 0.46 -4.51
N SER A 20 -18.21 0.95 -5.68
CA SER A 20 -16.85 0.75 -6.18
C SER A 20 -15.81 1.34 -5.22
N ALA A 21 -14.57 0.84 -5.25
CA ALA A 21 -13.52 1.27 -4.31
C ALA A 21 -13.32 2.79 -4.23
N LEU A 22 -13.39 3.50 -5.37
CA LEU A 22 -13.26 4.95 -5.40
C LEU A 22 -14.48 5.67 -4.77
N ALA A 23 -15.69 5.16 -5.04
CA ALA A 23 -16.91 5.69 -4.45
C ALA A 23 -17.02 5.38 -2.95
N ALA A 24 -16.47 4.24 -2.50
CA ALA A 24 -16.36 3.88 -1.09
C ALA A 24 -15.42 4.84 -0.34
N VAL A 25 -14.32 5.31 -0.95
CA VAL A 25 -13.43 6.34 -0.37
C VAL A 25 -14.16 7.69 -0.21
N ALA A 26 -14.97 8.09 -1.18
CA ALA A 26 -15.78 9.30 -1.04
C ALA A 26 -16.85 9.15 0.05
N SER A 27 -17.51 7.99 0.09
CA SER A 27 -18.58 7.68 1.06
C SER A 27 -18.04 7.54 2.48
N SER A 28 -16.83 7.01 2.67
CA SER A 28 -16.20 6.89 3.99
C SER A 28 -15.89 8.26 4.61
N ARG A 29 -15.56 9.26 3.78
CA ARG A 29 -15.40 10.64 4.24
C ARG A 29 -16.72 11.23 4.73
N SER A 30 -17.81 11.03 4.00
CA SER A 30 -19.14 11.49 4.41
C SER A 30 -19.61 10.78 5.68
N LEU A 31 -19.40 9.46 5.77
CA LEU A 31 -19.68 8.66 6.95
C LEU A 31 -18.93 9.18 8.18
N HIS A 32 -17.63 9.48 8.05
CA HIS A 32 -16.83 10.02 9.14
C HIS A 32 -17.35 11.39 9.63
N GLN A 33 -17.82 12.24 8.71
CA GLN A 33 -18.43 13.52 9.08
C GLN A 33 -19.76 13.33 9.81
N GLY A 34 -20.63 12.46 9.30
CA GLY A 34 -21.92 12.15 9.94
C GLY A 34 -21.74 11.53 11.34
N LEU A 35 -20.81 10.59 11.50
CA LEU A 35 -20.49 10.00 12.80
C LEU A 35 -19.93 11.03 13.79
N ALA A 36 -19.06 11.93 13.33
CA ALA A 36 -18.56 13.01 14.19
C ALA A 36 -19.72 13.90 14.66
N GLN A 37 -20.60 14.30 13.75
CA GLN A 37 -21.76 15.12 14.08
C GLN A 37 -22.70 14.42 15.06
N TRP A 38 -23.02 13.14 14.81
CA TRP A 38 -23.84 12.36 15.73
C TRP A 38 -23.21 12.24 17.12
N GLN A 39 -21.88 12.09 17.22
CA GLN A 39 -21.17 12.11 18.49
C GLN A 39 -21.29 13.46 19.23
N LEU A 40 -21.34 14.60 18.53
CA LEU A 40 -21.63 15.91 19.15
C LEU A 40 -23.03 15.92 19.77
N ASP A 41 -24.02 15.40 19.05
CA ASP A 41 -25.40 15.37 19.53
C ASP A 41 -25.53 14.48 20.77
N LEU A 42 -24.84 13.33 20.80
CA LEU A 42 -24.76 12.47 21.98
C LEU A 42 -24.06 13.15 23.17
N VAL A 43 -23.01 13.93 22.93
CA VAL A 43 -22.34 14.73 23.98
C VAL A 43 -23.28 15.80 24.51
N ARG A 44 -24.07 16.45 23.64
CA ARG A 44 -25.08 17.44 24.04
C ARG A 44 -26.17 16.82 24.90
N GLU A 45 -26.67 15.65 24.51
CA GLU A 45 -27.63 14.87 25.33
C GLU A 45 -27.03 14.53 26.69
N ALA A 46 -25.81 14.00 26.74
CA ALA A 46 -25.15 13.64 27.99
C ALA A 46 -25.00 14.83 28.95
N LEU A 47 -24.61 15.99 28.43
CA LEU A 47 -24.53 17.24 29.21
C LEU A 47 -25.92 17.67 29.73
N ALA A 48 -26.97 17.55 28.90
CA ALA A 48 -28.34 17.87 29.30
C ALA A 48 -28.87 16.91 30.39
N ASP A 49 -28.44 15.65 30.35
CA ASP A 49 -28.72 14.64 31.37
C ASP A 49 -27.87 14.80 32.64
N GLY A 50 -26.98 15.81 32.69
CA GLY A 50 -26.18 16.16 33.85
C GLY A 50 -24.79 15.53 33.92
N ALA A 51 -24.33 14.84 32.87
CA ALA A 51 -22.96 14.34 32.81
C ALA A 51 -21.94 15.48 32.86
N SER A 52 -20.82 15.26 33.52
CA SER A 52 -19.71 16.21 33.54
C SER A 52 -18.77 16.00 32.35
N TRP A 53 -17.93 17.00 32.07
CA TRP A 53 -16.86 16.88 31.07
C TRP A 53 -15.82 15.79 31.40
N GLU A 54 -15.74 15.39 32.66
CA GLU A 54 -14.88 14.28 33.09
C GLU A 54 -15.48 12.94 32.66
N ASP A 55 -16.77 12.74 32.94
CA ASP A 55 -17.52 11.54 32.51
C ASP A 55 -17.51 11.39 30.98
N ILE A 56 -17.65 12.51 30.25
CA ILE A 56 -17.58 12.53 28.79
C ILE A 56 -16.18 12.18 28.29
N GLY A 57 -15.13 12.68 28.95
CA GLY A 57 -13.75 12.31 28.63
C GLY A 57 -13.52 10.82 28.79
N GLU A 58 -13.92 10.27 29.94
CA GLU A 58 -13.82 8.84 30.25
C GLU A 58 -14.57 7.97 29.23
N ALA A 59 -15.83 8.32 28.94
CA ALA A 59 -16.66 7.60 27.96
C ALA A 59 -16.06 7.62 26.53
N LEU A 60 -15.32 8.66 26.18
CA LEU A 60 -14.63 8.80 24.90
C LEU A 60 -13.20 8.23 24.89
N GLY A 61 -12.71 7.72 26.02
CA GLY A 61 -11.33 7.24 26.18
C GLY A 61 -10.28 8.35 26.05
N THR A 62 -10.61 9.57 26.47
CA THR A 62 -9.73 10.75 26.39
C THR A 62 -9.76 11.56 27.69
N THR A 63 -8.95 12.62 27.78
CA THR A 63 -8.95 13.49 28.97
C THR A 63 -10.11 14.48 28.93
N ARG A 64 -10.57 14.94 30.10
CA ARG A 64 -11.55 16.03 30.23
C ARG A 64 -11.20 17.23 29.35
N GLN A 65 -9.94 17.66 29.37
CA GLN A 65 -9.45 18.82 28.59
C GLN A 65 -9.54 18.57 27.09
N ALA A 66 -9.20 17.36 26.63
CA ALA A 66 -9.29 16.98 25.22
C ALA A 66 -10.74 16.88 24.74
N ALA A 67 -11.64 16.34 25.55
CA ALA A 67 -13.08 16.33 25.27
C ALA A 67 -13.64 17.76 25.16
N TRP A 68 -13.36 18.62 26.15
CA TRP A 68 -13.79 20.02 26.12
C TRP A 68 -13.24 20.76 24.90
N ALA A 69 -11.94 20.63 24.61
CA ALA A 69 -11.32 21.28 23.44
C ALA A 69 -11.96 20.83 22.12
N ARG A 70 -12.39 19.57 22.04
CA ARG A 70 -13.01 18.99 20.85
C ARG A 70 -14.44 19.46 20.62
N PHE A 71 -15.26 19.59 21.67
CA PHE A 71 -16.70 19.81 21.51
C PHE A 71 -17.19 21.21 21.91
N HIS A 72 -16.51 21.95 22.81
CA HIS A 72 -17.08 23.19 23.38
C HIS A 72 -17.46 24.22 22.31
N ARG A 73 -16.60 24.48 21.31
CA ARG A 73 -16.90 25.44 20.24
C ARG A 73 -18.15 25.09 19.45
N ALA A 74 -18.33 23.81 19.12
CA ALA A 74 -19.49 23.37 18.35
C ALA A 74 -20.78 23.42 19.16
N LEU A 75 -20.70 23.22 20.48
CA LEU A 75 -21.84 23.37 21.40
C LEU A 75 -22.21 24.84 21.61
N ASP A 76 -21.23 25.72 21.82
CA ASP A 76 -21.44 27.14 22.10
C ASP A 76 -21.98 27.90 20.87
N GLU A 77 -21.54 27.54 19.66
CA GLU A 77 -21.97 28.18 18.41
C GLU A 77 -23.27 27.58 17.83
N GLY A 78 -23.86 26.58 18.49
CA GLY A 78 -25.03 25.84 17.98
C GLY A 78 -24.78 25.15 16.63
N GLY A 79 -23.50 24.94 16.28
CA GLY A 79 -23.05 24.61 14.94
C GLY A 79 -22.61 23.16 14.79
N GLN A 80 -22.35 22.78 13.52
CA GLN A 80 -21.73 21.49 13.20
C GLN A 80 -20.32 21.39 13.78
N LEU A 81 -19.87 20.18 14.11
CA LEU A 81 -18.45 19.92 14.33
C LEU A 81 -17.72 20.22 13.02
N ARG A 82 -17.15 21.42 12.91
CA ARG A 82 -16.09 21.70 11.94
C ARG A 82 -14.93 20.81 12.34
N MET A 83 -14.77 19.68 11.65
CA MET A 83 -13.52 18.93 11.67
C MET A 83 -12.40 19.96 11.50
N ALA A 84 -11.60 20.14 12.56
CA ALA A 84 -10.55 21.13 12.56
C ALA A 84 -9.69 20.86 11.33
N GLN A 85 -9.73 21.78 10.37
CA GLN A 85 -8.88 21.66 9.20
C GLN A 85 -7.45 21.56 9.73
N PRO A 86 -6.68 20.54 9.33
CA PRO A 86 -5.34 20.35 9.83
C PRO A 86 -4.60 21.67 9.64
N SER A 87 -3.97 22.12 10.73
CA SER A 87 -3.22 23.36 10.73
C SER A 87 -2.22 23.35 9.57
N ARG A 88 -1.83 24.53 9.08
CA ARG A 88 -0.85 24.63 8.00
C ARG A 88 0.41 23.80 8.28
N ARG A 89 0.83 23.73 9.55
CA ARG A 89 1.97 22.93 10.01
C ARG A 89 1.73 21.42 9.86
N GLU A 90 0.56 20.92 10.27
CA GLU A 90 0.19 19.50 10.14
C GLU A 90 0.08 19.10 8.67
N ARG A 91 -0.49 19.96 7.81
CA ARG A 91 -0.54 19.73 6.36
C ARG A 91 0.86 19.65 5.74
N ILE A 92 1.78 20.53 6.15
CA ILE A 92 3.17 20.51 5.68
C ILE A 92 3.89 19.24 6.16
N SER A 93 3.68 18.83 7.42
CA SER A 93 4.25 17.58 7.94
C SER A 93 3.75 16.38 7.15
N ALA A 94 2.44 16.29 6.90
CA ALA A 94 1.86 15.19 6.14
C ALA A 94 2.41 15.11 4.70
N ILE A 95 2.61 16.25 4.03
CA ILE A 95 3.25 16.30 2.71
C ILE A 95 4.69 15.80 2.78
N LYS A 96 5.44 16.23 3.80
CA LYS A 96 6.84 15.80 4.01
C LYS A 96 6.92 14.29 4.28
N ASP A 97 6.06 13.77 5.15
CA ASP A 97 6.04 12.36 5.53
C ASP A 97 5.65 11.49 4.33
N ALA A 98 4.66 11.92 3.55
CA ALA A 98 4.29 11.27 2.29
C ALA A 98 5.43 11.30 1.26
N GLY A 99 6.15 12.42 1.15
CA GLY A 99 7.32 12.54 0.29
C GLY A 99 8.45 11.59 0.68
N ILE A 100 8.77 11.52 1.98
CA ILE A 100 9.79 10.59 2.52
C ILE A 100 9.40 9.14 2.26
N ALA A 101 8.13 8.78 2.50
CA ALA A 101 7.63 7.44 2.23
C ALA A 101 7.76 7.08 0.73
N ARG A 102 7.45 8.03 -0.16
CA ARG A 102 7.57 7.84 -1.62
C ARG A 102 9.02 7.62 -2.06
N ILE A 103 9.97 8.37 -1.49
CA ILE A 103 11.40 8.20 -1.78
C ILE A 103 11.87 6.80 -1.38
N ARG A 104 11.53 6.36 -0.16
CA ARG A 104 11.87 5.00 0.32
C ARG A 104 11.31 3.91 -0.57
N GLN A 105 10.05 4.05 -0.99
CA GLN A 105 9.42 3.08 -1.90
C GLN A 105 10.14 3.00 -3.25
N LEU A 106 10.58 4.14 -3.81
CA LEU A 106 11.33 4.18 -5.05
C LEU A 106 12.72 3.52 -4.90
N GLU A 107 13.38 3.73 -3.75
CA GLU A 107 14.66 3.09 -3.44
C GLU A 107 14.51 1.57 -3.32
N GLU A 108 13.48 1.09 -2.61
CA GLU A 108 13.18 -0.34 -2.50
C GLU A 108 12.90 -0.98 -3.87
N GLN A 109 12.07 -0.33 -4.69
CA GLN A 109 11.81 -0.76 -6.06
C GLN A 109 13.10 -0.82 -6.89
N TRP A 110 13.95 0.19 -6.77
CA TRP A 110 15.23 0.21 -7.46
C TRP A 110 16.17 -0.90 -6.99
N GLN A 111 16.23 -1.21 -5.69
CA GLN A 111 17.05 -2.32 -5.20
C GLN A 111 16.57 -3.67 -5.74
N ILE A 112 15.26 -3.88 -5.79
CA ILE A 112 14.66 -5.10 -6.36
C ILE A 112 15.02 -5.22 -7.85
N GLU A 113 14.76 -4.17 -8.63
CA GLU A 113 15.03 -4.17 -10.07
C GLU A 113 16.53 -4.31 -10.36
N ARG A 114 17.39 -3.63 -9.58
CA ARG A 114 18.84 -3.76 -9.72
C ARG A 114 19.33 -5.17 -9.40
N SER A 115 18.77 -5.83 -8.40
CA SER A 115 19.11 -7.23 -8.10
C SER A 115 18.70 -8.13 -9.25
N ARG A 116 17.47 -7.97 -9.75
CA ARG A 116 16.95 -8.73 -10.89
C ARG A 116 17.86 -8.59 -12.11
N LEU A 117 18.19 -7.37 -12.52
CA LEU A 117 19.05 -7.12 -13.67
C LEU A 117 20.45 -7.73 -13.48
N ARG A 118 21.00 -7.68 -12.26
CA ARG A 118 22.27 -8.34 -11.96
C ARG A 118 22.19 -9.86 -12.14
N ASP A 119 21.11 -10.47 -11.66
CA ASP A 119 20.90 -11.92 -11.78
C ASP A 119 20.71 -12.34 -13.24
N GLU A 120 19.95 -11.55 -14.01
CA GLU A 120 19.78 -11.74 -15.46
C GLU A 120 21.12 -11.63 -16.22
N MET A 121 21.95 -10.65 -15.88
CA MET A 121 23.29 -10.52 -16.45
C MET A 121 24.18 -11.71 -16.11
N ALA A 122 24.19 -12.14 -14.85
CA ALA A 122 24.95 -13.31 -14.42
C ALA A 122 24.48 -14.58 -15.13
N GLN A 123 23.18 -14.75 -15.32
CA GLN A 123 22.62 -15.87 -16.06
C GLN A 123 23.01 -15.84 -17.53
N THR A 124 22.94 -14.68 -18.17
CA THR A 124 23.33 -14.51 -19.58
C THR A 124 24.80 -14.85 -19.80
N GLN A 125 25.67 -14.43 -18.88
CA GLN A 125 27.09 -14.79 -18.91
C GLN A 125 27.32 -16.30 -18.75
N ARG A 126 26.57 -16.97 -17.85
CA ARG A 126 26.62 -18.43 -17.70
C ARG A 126 26.20 -19.14 -18.98
N ASN A 127 25.07 -18.73 -19.57
CA ASN A 127 24.56 -19.29 -20.82
C ASN A 127 25.57 -19.14 -21.97
N LEU A 128 26.20 -17.96 -22.09
CA LEU A 128 27.23 -17.73 -23.11
C LEU A 128 28.43 -18.67 -22.92
N LYS A 129 28.91 -18.83 -21.68
CA LYS A 129 30.03 -19.72 -21.36
C LYS A 129 29.70 -21.19 -21.67
N GLU A 130 28.48 -21.62 -21.41
CA GLU A 130 28.01 -22.96 -21.77
C GLU A 130 27.90 -23.15 -23.28
N ALA A 131 27.36 -22.17 -24.00
CA ALA A 131 27.27 -22.21 -25.46
C ALA A 131 28.66 -22.28 -26.11
N GLN A 132 29.63 -21.52 -25.61
CA GLN A 132 31.02 -21.58 -26.06
C GLN A 132 31.63 -22.97 -25.83
N ARG A 133 31.46 -23.55 -24.64
CA ARG A 133 31.94 -24.90 -24.32
C ARG A 133 31.32 -25.94 -25.24
N LEU A 134 30.01 -25.85 -25.49
CA LEU A 134 29.30 -26.76 -26.39
C LEU A 134 29.80 -26.63 -27.83
N HIS A 135 30.01 -25.41 -28.30
CA HIS A 135 30.57 -25.16 -29.63
C HIS A 135 31.97 -25.77 -29.80
N THR A 136 32.88 -25.54 -28.84
CA THR A 136 34.22 -26.13 -28.85
C THR A 136 34.16 -27.65 -28.83
N ARG A 137 33.27 -28.23 -28.02
CA ARG A 137 33.07 -29.69 -27.95
C ARG A 137 32.59 -30.25 -29.29
N ARG A 138 31.55 -29.66 -29.89
CA ARG A 138 31.03 -30.05 -31.22
C ARG A 138 32.10 -29.96 -32.30
N GLN A 139 32.89 -28.89 -32.28
CA GLN A 139 33.99 -28.72 -33.23
C GLN A 139 35.04 -29.82 -33.09
N LYS A 140 35.37 -30.23 -31.86
CA LYS A 140 36.28 -31.35 -31.60
C LYS A 140 35.68 -32.68 -32.08
N GLU A 141 34.43 -32.96 -31.72
CA GLU A 141 33.73 -34.18 -32.13
C GLU A 141 33.68 -34.33 -33.66
N ALA A 142 33.35 -33.26 -34.38
CA ALA A 142 33.36 -33.24 -35.84
C ALA A 142 34.75 -33.48 -36.45
N ARG A 143 35.81 -32.91 -35.84
CA ARG A 143 37.20 -33.15 -36.26
C ARG A 143 37.63 -34.61 -36.04
N ASP A 144 37.27 -35.18 -34.90
CA ASP A 144 37.59 -36.56 -34.55
C ASP A 144 36.80 -37.56 -35.41
N GLU A 145 35.55 -37.24 -35.77
CA GLU A 145 34.76 -37.98 -36.75
C GLU A 145 35.39 -37.95 -38.15
N LEU A 146 35.77 -36.77 -38.65
CA LEU A 146 36.44 -36.63 -39.94
C LEU A 146 37.75 -37.45 -39.99
N ARG A 147 38.56 -37.38 -38.93
CA ARG A 147 39.79 -38.19 -38.82
C ARG A 147 39.52 -39.69 -38.89
N ARG A 148 38.49 -40.16 -38.17
CA ARG A 148 38.07 -41.57 -38.20
C ARG A 148 37.60 -41.99 -39.60
N ALA A 149 36.80 -41.15 -40.26
CA ALA A 149 36.32 -41.41 -41.63
C ALA A 149 37.48 -41.50 -42.64
N ILE A 150 38.44 -40.57 -42.59
CA ILE A 150 39.65 -40.61 -43.44
C ILE A 150 40.44 -41.90 -43.19
N THR A 151 40.64 -42.25 -41.92
CA THR A 151 41.39 -43.46 -41.56
C THR A 151 40.70 -44.71 -42.10
N ALA A 152 39.39 -44.83 -41.91
CA ALA A 152 38.60 -45.96 -42.42
C ALA A 152 38.68 -46.09 -43.95
N ALA A 153 38.47 -44.98 -44.68
CA ALA A 153 38.58 -44.97 -46.14
C ALA A 153 39.99 -45.35 -46.64
N SER A 154 41.04 -44.93 -45.93
CA SER A 154 42.42 -45.32 -46.25
C SER A 154 42.63 -46.83 -46.11
N TRP A 155 42.06 -47.44 -45.06
CA TRP A 155 42.14 -48.90 -44.86
C TRP A 155 41.39 -49.67 -45.96
N GLU A 156 40.21 -49.21 -46.36
CA GLU A 156 39.43 -49.83 -47.46
C GLU A 156 40.19 -49.79 -48.79
N LEU A 157 40.89 -48.69 -49.10
CA LEU A 157 41.70 -48.56 -50.31
C LEU A 157 42.93 -49.47 -50.36
N HIS A 158 43.43 -49.93 -49.21
CA HIS A 158 44.63 -50.80 -49.14
C HIS A 158 44.27 -52.28 -48.92
N ALA A 159 43.00 -52.60 -48.67
CA ALA A 159 42.51 -53.95 -48.42
C ALA A 159 41.76 -54.57 -49.62
N GLY A 160 41.54 -53.81 -50.70
CA GLY A 160 41.05 -54.28 -52.00
C GLY A 160 42.16 -54.40 -53.03
#